data_AF-A0A6N8NL27-F1
#
_entry.id   AF-A0A6N8NL27-F1
#
_cell.length_a   1.000
_cell.length_b   1.000
_cell.length_c   1.000
_cell.angle_alpha   90.00
_cell.angle_beta   90.00
_cell.angle_gamma   90.00
#
_symmetry.space_group_name_H-M   'P 1'
#
loop_
_entity.id
_entity.type
_entity.pdbx_description
1 polymer ?
#
loop_
_entity_poly.entity_id
_entity_poly.type
_entity_poly.pdbx_seq_one_letter_code
_entity_poly.pdbx_strand_id
1 'polypeptide(L)'
;INRRLEWMAASALVSGTVTVAGEGYETKVVDFGRASDLTITLSGSDKWPLTVAAGATNTQPSDDIEIWQTTFLKESGSVATDLVFTNKSWRAFRLDTTIKDNAITFPALSPFGNQINAGPQVMKGAIYKGRWGNFDLWLYNDWFIDPLDNVEKPMIPDGAVIMSGADLMGTRAFGVILDPAFNYGPLAYAPKSWVKEDPAQRLILMQSSPLVIPSRVNASLCATVV
;
A
#
# COMPACT_ATOMS: atom_id res chain seq x y z
N ILE A 1 -17.64 -1.82 2.42
CA ILE A 1 -16.99 -2.85 1.55
C ILE A 1 -15.74 -2.30 0.88
N ASN A 2 -15.81 -1.24 0.05
CA ASN A 2 -14.61 -0.68 -0.62
C ASN A 2 -13.43 -0.37 0.33
N ARG A 3 -13.71 0.21 1.51
CA ARG A 3 -12.66 0.47 2.51
C ARG A 3 -12.00 -0.80 3.04
N ARG A 4 -12.75 -1.89 3.16
CA ARG A 4 -12.24 -3.21 3.57
C ARG A 4 -11.40 -3.83 2.47
N LEU A 5 -11.82 -3.73 1.21
CA LEU A 5 -11.01 -4.15 0.05
C LEU A 5 -9.68 -3.42 0.01
N GLU A 6 -9.71 -2.10 0.18
CA GLU A 6 -8.50 -1.28 0.21
C GLU A 6 -7.59 -1.65 1.39
N TRP A 7 -8.16 -1.91 2.57
CA TRP A 7 -7.39 -2.39 3.72
C TRP A 7 -6.76 -3.76 3.47
N MET A 8 -7.48 -4.69 2.84
CA MET A 8 -6.93 -6.00 2.46
C MET A 8 -5.78 -5.85 1.44
N ALA A 9 -5.93 -4.96 0.46
CA ALA A 9 -4.87 -4.66 -0.50
C ALA A 9 -3.62 -4.10 0.18
N ALA A 10 -3.79 -3.12 1.08
CA ALA A 10 -2.70 -2.53 1.85
C ALA A 10 -2.02 -3.56 2.75
N SER A 11 -2.79 -4.38 3.48
CA SER A 11 -2.25 -5.46 4.32
C SER A 11 -1.42 -6.46 3.51
N ALA A 12 -1.93 -6.89 2.33
CA ALA A 12 -1.24 -7.81 1.45
C ALA A 12 0.07 -7.20 0.91
N LEU A 13 0.06 -5.92 0.53
CA LEU A 13 1.25 -5.22 0.05
C LEU A 13 2.26 -4.93 1.16
N VAL A 14 1.83 -4.65 2.39
CA VAL A 14 2.73 -4.36 3.51
C VAL A 14 3.35 -5.63 4.07
N SER A 15 2.53 -6.65 4.34
CA SER A 15 2.97 -7.84 5.09
C SER A 15 3.09 -9.11 4.25
N GLY A 16 2.57 -9.13 3.02
CA GLY A 16 2.40 -10.37 2.26
C GLY A 16 1.24 -11.24 2.77
N THR A 17 0.49 -10.75 3.76
CA THR A 17 -0.60 -11.50 4.42
C THR A 17 -1.86 -10.66 4.60
N VAL A 18 -3.00 -11.32 4.76
CA VAL A 18 -4.26 -10.69 5.14
C VAL A 18 -4.85 -11.44 6.32
N THR A 19 -5.08 -10.75 7.43
CA THR A 19 -5.79 -11.31 8.58
C THR A 19 -7.30 -11.12 8.39
N VAL A 20 -8.04 -12.21 8.24
CA VAL A 20 -9.50 -12.21 8.10
C VAL A 20 -10.11 -12.51 9.46
N ALA A 21 -10.76 -11.50 10.03
CA ALA A 21 -11.56 -11.60 11.25
C ALA A 21 -12.98 -11.05 11.02
N GLY A 22 -13.96 -11.63 11.71
CA GLY A 22 -15.37 -11.23 11.66
C GLY A 22 -16.20 -11.87 12.77
N GLU A 23 -17.38 -11.31 13.03
CA GLU A 23 -18.31 -11.83 14.03
C GLU A 23 -18.77 -13.25 13.64
N GLY A 24 -18.61 -14.22 14.55
CA GLY A 24 -18.92 -15.63 14.27
C GLY A 24 -17.93 -16.33 13.33
N TYR A 25 -16.79 -15.70 13.00
CA TYR A 25 -15.73 -16.27 12.17
C TYR A 25 -14.41 -16.35 12.94
N GLU A 26 -13.78 -17.52 12.95
CA GLU A 26 -12.47 -17.69 13.57
C GLU A 26 -11.44 -16.83 12.82
N THR A 27 -10.61 -16.07 13.55
CA THR A 27 -9.58 -15.25 12.90
C THR A 27 -8.58 -16.15 12.18
N LYS A 28 -8.39 -15.94 10.87
CA LYS A 28 -7.42 -16.67 10.06
C LYS A 28 -6.47 -15.71 9.37
N VAL A 29 -5.21 -16.10 9.29
CA VAL A 29 -4.19 -15.40 8.51
C VAL A 29 -4.06 -16.11 7.16
N VAL A 30 -4.31 -15.36 6.09
CA VAL A 30 -4.02 -15.80 4.72
C VAL A 30 -2.64 -15.28 4.38
N ASP A 31 -1.66 -16.19 4.33
CA ASP A 31 -0.31 -15.89 3.86
C ASP A 31 -0.22 -16.20 2.37
N PHE A 32 0.18 -15.21 1.57
CA PHE A 32 0.35 -15.38 0.13
C PHE A 32 1.73 -15.92 -0.26
N GLY A 33 2.65 -16.05 0.71
CA GLY A 33 3.97 -16.64 0.51
C GLY A 33 4.97 -15.70 -0.14
N ARG A 34 4.98 -14.41 0.26
CA ARG A 34 5.99 -13.46 -0.24
C ARG A 34 7.38 -13.86 0.24
N ALA A 35 8.37 -13.80 -0.65
CA ALA A 35 9.76 -14.01 -0.29
C ALA A 35 10.19 -13.06 0.85
N SER A 36 10.94 -13.59 1.81
CA SER A 36 11.40 -12.83 2.99
C SER A 36 12.21 -11.60 2.60
N ASP A 37 13.01 -11.71 1.55
CA ASP A 37 13.92 -10.67 1.05
C ASP A 37 13.17 -9.46 0.47
N LEU A 38 11.85 -9.58 0.28
CA LEU A 38 10.95 -8.51 -0.19
C LEU A 38 10.16 -7.86 0.96
N THR A 39 10.41 -8.25 2.21
CA THR A 39 9.84 -7.62 3.40
C THR A 39 10.97 -7.08 4.28
N ILE A 40 11.32 -5.82 4.06
CA ILE A 40 12.53 -5.20 4.59
C ILE A 40 12.18 -4.35 5.81
N THR A 41 13.00 -4.42 6.85
CA THR A 41 12.91 -3.53 8.02
C THR A 41 14.29 -3.00 8.33
N LEU A 42 14.52 -1.72 8.04
CA LEU A 42 15.79 -1.05 8.34
C LEU A 42 15.87 -0.73 9.84
N SER A 43 17.07 -0.84 10.39
CA SER A 43 17.31 -0.65 11.82
C SER A 43 18.64 0.07 12.06
N GLY A 44 18.79 0.68 13.24
CA GLY A 44 20.03 1.39 13.58
C GLY A 44 20.39 2.49 12.58
N SER A 45 21.63 2.46 12.08
CA SER A 45 22.18 3.38 11.07
C SER A 45 21.63 3.14 9.66
N ASP A 46 20.96 2.01 9.42
CA ASP A 46 20.43 1.68 8.10
C ASP A 46 19.11 2.42 7.83
N LYS A 47 18.50 3.03 8.85
CA LYS A 47 17.29 3.83 8.69
C LYS A 47 17.58 5.11 7.93
N TRP A 48 16.66 5.48 7.03
CA TRP A 48 16.75 6.72 6.29
C TRP A 48 16.67 7.93 7.24
N PRO A 49 17.62 8.87 7.16
CA PRO A 49 17.68 9.98 8.10
C PRO A 49 16.52 10.96 7.87
N LEU A 50 15.81 11.31 8.95
CA LEU A 50 14.79 12.38 8.95
C LEU A 50 15.38 13.79 9.06
N THR A 51 16.70 13.88 9.27
CA THR A 51 17.49 15.09 9.39
C THR A 51 18.88 14.81 8.86
N VAL A 52 19.37 15.65 7.94
CA VAL A 52 20.73 15.59 7.40
C VAL A 52 21.42 16.91 7.71
N ALA A 53 22.67 16.86 8.17
CA ALA A 53 23.44 18.06 8.47
C ALA A 53 23.62 18.92 7.21
N ALA A 54 23.62 20.24 7.37
CA ALA A 54 23.81 21.15 6.24
C ALA A 54 25.17 20.89 5.57
N GLY A 55 25.14 20.65 4.25
CA GLY A 55 26.34 20.35 3.46
C GLY A 55 26.83 18.90 3.53
N ALA A 56 26.17 18.03 4.29
CA ALA A 56 26.48 16.60 4.27
C ALA A 56 25.82 15.90 3.08
N THR A 57 26.53 14.92 2.51
CA THR A 57 26.01 14.02 1.47
C THR A 57 25.17 12.92 2.10
N ASN A 58 24.03 12.60 1.50
CA ASN A 58 23.16 11.49 1.91
C ASN A 58 22.58 10.84 0.65
N THR A 59 22.99 9.61 0.35
CA THR A 59 22.52 8.86 -0.83
C THR A 59 21.76 7.59 -0.46
N GLN A 60 21.59 7.34 0.84
CA GLN A 60 21.08 6.07 1.37
C GLN A 60 19.71 5.70 0.80
N PRO A 61 18.70 6.60 0.71
CA PRO A 61 17.44 6.25 0.06
C PRO A 61 17.58 5.80 -1.40
N SER A 62 18.38 6.50 -2.20
CA SER A 62 18.60 6.15 -3.60
C SER A 62 19.36 4.82 -3.77
N ASP A 63 20.41 4.60 -2.96
CA ASP A 63 21.20 3.36 -2.96
C ASP A 63 20.35 2.15 -2.54
N ASP A 64 19.51 2.32 -1.52
CA ASP A 64 18.60 1.26 -1.05
C ASP A 64 17.57 0.88 -2.12
N ILE A 65 16.96 1.87 -2.79
CA ILE A 65 15.99 1.60 -3.87
C ILE A 65 16.67 0.86 -5.04
N GLU A 66 17.92 1.17 -5.36
CA GLU A 66 18.72 0.48 -6.39
C GLU A 66 18.97 -1.00 -6.04
N ILE A 67 19.27 -1.28 -4.78
CA ILE A 67 19.42 -2.65 -4.27
C ILE A 67 18.06 -3.37 -4.32
N TRP A 68 17.01 -2.73 -3.82
CA TRP A 68 15.68 -3.34 -3.72
C TRP A 68 15.07 -3.65 -5.09
N GLN A 69 15.26 -2.81 -6.11
CA GLN A 69 14.76 -3.11 -7.45
C GLN A 69 15.45 -4.35 -8.05
N THR A 70 16.73 -4.54 -7.75
CA THR A 70 17.50 -5.69 -8.22
C THR A 70 17.06 -6.97 -7.51
N THR A 71 16.83 -6.91 -6.20
CA THR A 71 16.23 -8.02 -5.42
C THR A 71 14.82 -8.34 -5.90
N PHE A 72 14.00 -7.32 -6.14
CA PHE A 72 12.65 -7.46 -6.68
C PHE A 72 12.67 -8.19 -8.02
N LEU A 73 13.54 -7.78 -8.96
CA LEU A 73 13.68 -8.43 -10.26
C LEU A 73 14.12 -9.90 -10.11
N LYS A 74 15.07 -10.17 -9.21
CA LYS A 74 15.56 -11.53 -8.95
C LYS A 74 14.48 -12.47 -8.40
N GLU A 75 13.72 -12.03 -7.40
CA GLU A 75 12.74 -12.87 -6.69
C GLU A 75 11.39 -12.98 -7.43
N SER A 76 11.06 -12.01 -8.29
CA SER A 76 9.76 -11.94 -8.97
C SER A 76 9.82 -12.17 -10.48
N GLY A 77 10.96 -11.92 -11.11
CA GLY A 77 11.10 -11.85 -12.57
C GLY A 77 10.37 -10.65 -13.19
N SER A 78 9.97 -9.67 -12.38
CA SER A 78 9.19 -8.50 -12.81
C SER A 78 9.93 -7.20 -12.55
N VAL A 79 9.50 -6.15 -13.26
CA VAL A 79 10.07 -4.80 -13.11
C VAL A 79 9.08 -3.94 -12.34
N ALA A 80 9.54 -3.38 -11.22
CA ALA A 80 8.74 -2.42 -10.48
C ALA A 80 8.74 -1.05 -11.18
N THR A 81 7.56 -0.43 -11.23
CA THR A 81 7.32 0.87 -11.89
C THR A 81 6.81 1.92 -10.92
N ASP A 82 6.35 1.54 -9.74
CA ASP A 82 5.70 2.42 -8.80
C ASP A 82 6.33 2.31 -7.42
N LEU A 83 6.61 3.47 -6.82
CA LEU A 83 7.01 3.61 -5.43
C LEU A 83 5.95 4.39 -4.66
N VAL A 84 5.37 3.76 -3.65
CA VAL A 84 4.35 4.36 -2.78
C VAL A 84 4.98 4.65 -1.42
N PHE A 85 5.05 5.92 -1.09
CA PHE A 85 5.59 6.44 0.16
C PHE A 85 4.48 6.81 1.15
N THR A 86 4.83 6.75 2.42
CA THR A 86 4.12 7.42 3.51
C THR A 86 4.85 8.72 3.87
N ASN A 87 4.26 9.54 4.73
CA ASN A 87 4.81 10.87 5.05
C ASN A 87 6.26 10.84 5.57
N LYS A 88 6.60 9.92 6.49
CA LYS A 88 7.97 9.83 7.01
C LYS A 88 8.96 9.35 5.97
N SER A 89 8.62 8.31 5.21
CA SER A 89 9.52 7.80 4.17
C SER A 89 9.69 8.80 3.04
N TRP A 90 8.64 9.52 2.63
CA TRP A 90 8.72 10.62 1.66
C TRP A 90 9.61 11.76 2.16
N ARG A 91 9.46 12.14 3.43
CA ARG A 91 10.29 13.18 4.05
C ARG A 91 11.76 12.78 4.04
N ALA A 92 12.09 11.54 4.40
CA ALA A 92 13.46 11.04 4.40
C ALA A 92 14.03 10.94 2.97
N PHE A 93 13.24 10.43 2.01
CA PHE A 93 13.61 10.33 0.59
C PHE A 93 13.98 11.69 -0.01
N ARG A 94 13.22 12.75 0.28
CA ARG A 94 13.53 14.12 -0.18
C ARG A 94 14.84 14.70 0.37
N LEU A 95 15.39 14.12 1.44
CA LEU A 95 16.67 14.53 2.03
C LEU A 95 17.85 13.81 1.39
N ASP A 96 17.61 12.89 0.46
CA ASP A 96 18.65 12.33 -0.40
C ASP A 96 19.23 13.43 -1.31
N THR A 97 20.54 13.59 -1.29
CA THR A 97 21.25 14.62 -2.06
C THR A 97 21.10 14.42 -3.56
N THR A 98 21.07 13.18 -4.05
CA THR A 98 20.88 12.89 -5.48
C THR A 98 19.50 13.35 -5.95
N ILE A 99 18.49 13.21 -5.10
CA ILE A 99 17.11 13.63 -5.38
C ILE A 99 16.97 15.14 -5.25
N LYS A 100 17.49 15.71 -4.15
CA LYS A 100 17.43 17.14 -3.87
C LYS A 100 18.08 17.96 -4.97
N ASP A 101 19.25 17.57 -5.44
CA ASP A 101 20.00 18.37 -6.39
C ASP A 101 19.48 18.16 -7.82
N ASN A 102 19.25 16.92 -8.25
CA ASN A 102 18.85 16.64 -9.64
C ASN A 102 17.37 16.83 -9.93
N ALA A 103 16.49 16.41 -9.01
CA ALA A 103 15.05 16.32 -9.28
C ALA A 103 14.23 17.46 -8.64
N ILE A 104 14.75 18.11 -7.60
CA ILE A 104 14.06 19.18 -6.88
C ILE A 104 14.65 20.56 -7.21
N THR A 105 15.97 20.74 -7.09
CA THR A 105 16.62 22.06 -7.22
C THR A 105 16.87 22.44 -8.67
N PHE A 106 17.33 21.49 -9.50
CA PHE A 106 17.65 21.73 -10.90
C PHE A 106 16.87 20.84 -11.87
N PRO A 107 15.52 20.82 -11.82
CA PRO A 107 14.70 19.96 -12.67
C PRO A 107 14.89 20.25 -14.18
N ALA A 108 15.34 21.46 -14.54
CA ALA A 108 15.65 21.84 -15.92
C ALA A 108 16.93 21.18 -16.48
N LEU A 109 17.83 20.69 -15.62
CA LEU A 109 19.04 19.96 -16.03
C LEU A 109 18.76 18.48 -16.34
N SER A 110 17.57 17.97 -16.00
CA SER A 110 17.09 16.63 -16.34
C SER A 110 15.73 16.69 -17.08
N PRO A 111 15.70 17.27 -18.30
CA PRO A 111 14.45 17.53 -19.04
C PRO A 111 13.70 16.27 -19.49
N PHE A 112 14.33 15.08 -19.42
CA PHE A 112 13.79 13.81 -19.89
C PHE A 112 13.50 12.80 -18.77
N GLY A 113 12.79 13.20 -17.70
CA GLY A 113 12.03 12.24 -16.89
C GLY A 113 12.29 12.17 -15.38
N ASN A 114 13.01 13.11 -14.78
CA ASN A 114 13.27 13.13 -13.33
C ASN A 114 12.69 14.39 -12.66
N GLN A 115 11.41 14.65 -12.85
CA GLN A 115 10.74 15.81 -12.25
C GLN A 115 9.89 15.38 -11.06
N ILE A 116 10.17 15.97 -9.89
CA ILE A 116 9.48 15.66 -8.64
C ILE A 116 8.82 16.92 -8.09
N ASN A 117 7.54 16.80 -7.72
CA ASN A 117 6.83 17.79 -6.94
C ASN A 117 7.12 17.61 -5.45
N ALA A 118 8.12 18.33 -4.96
CA ALA A 118 8.47 18.33 -3.53
C ALA A 118 7.44 19.06 -2.64
N GLY A 119 6.47 19.77 -3.21
CA GLY A 119 5.49 20.57 -2.47
C GLY A 119 4.60 19.73 -1.54
N PRO A 120 4.22 20.27 -0.36
CA PRO A 120 3.24 19.64 0.49
C PRO A 120 1.89 19.62 -0.21
N GLN A 121 1.24 18.47 -0.23
CA GLN A 121 -0.10 18.29 -0.77
C GLN A 121 -0.83 17.26 0.07
N VAL A 122 -2.14 17.43 0.21
CA VAL A 122 -3.01 16.47 0.86
C VAL A 122 -4.23 16.26 -0.04
N MET A 123 -4.58 15.01 -0.29
CA MET A 123 -5.81 14.62 -0.96
C MET A 123 -6.22 13.24 -0.45
N LYS A 124 -7.47 12.86 -0.70
CA LYS A 124 -7.93 11.49 -0.43
C LYS A 124 -7.31 10.55 -1.47
N GLY A 125 -6.71 9.45 -1.01
CA GLY A 125 -6.04 8.47 -1.86
C GLY A 125 -4.60 8.84 -2.23
N ALA A 126 -4.07 8.21 -3.28
CA ALA A 126 -2.69 8.41 -3.71
C ALA A 126 -2.48 9.75 -4.41
N ILE A 127 -1.41 10.45 -4.05
CA ILE A 127 -0.96 11.70 -4.67
C ILE A 127 0.23 11.39 -5.56
N TYR A 128 0.14 11.68 -6.85
CA TYR A 128 1.30 11.61 -7.74
C TYR A 128 2.30 12.70 -7.39
N LYS A 129 3.57 12.30 -7.19
CA LYS A 129 4.68 13.20 -6.86
C LYS A 129 5.66 13.40 -8.01
N GLY A 130 5.49 12.71 -9.12
CA GLY A 130 6.37 12.83 -10.27
C GLY A 130 7.10 11.53 -10.57
N ARG A 131 8.13 11.62 -11.40
CA ARG A 131 8.89 10.47 -11.88
C ARG A 131 10.34 10.59 -11.52
N TRP A 132 10.96 9.47 -11.17
CA TRP A 132 12.39 9.37 -10.94
C TRP A 132 12.91 8.02 -11.48
N GLY A 133 13.73 8.10 -12.53
CA GLY A 133 14.20 6.94 -13.26
C GLY A 133 13.03 6.14 -13.87
N ASN A 134 12.95 4.86 -13.50
CA ASN A 134 11.86 4.00 -13.91
C ASN A 134 10.58 4.17 -13.06
N PHE A 135 10.67 4.85 -11.93
CA PHE A 135 9.62 4.87 -10.91
C PHE A 135 8.72 6.09 -11.00
N ASP A 136 7.42 5.84 -11.01
CA ASP A 136 6.40 6.80 -10.65
C ASP A 136 6.28 6.86 -9.13
N LEU A 137 6.41 8.07 -8.58
CA LEU A 137 6.43 8.32 -7.15
C LEU A 137 5.04 8.72 -6.66
N TRP A 138 4.56 8.04 -5.64
CA TRP A 138 3.24 8.24 -5.06
C TRP A 138 3.34 8.48 -3.56
N LEU A 139 2.52 9.38 -3.03
CA LEU A 139 2.33 9.56 -1.60
C LEU A 139 0.94 9.05 -1.22
N TYR A 140 0.85 8.12 -0.27
CA TYR A 140 -0.41 7.55 0.21
C TYR A 140 -0.46 7.59 1.73
N ASN A 141 -1.41 8.34 2.28
CA ASN A 141 -1.65 8.42 3.72
C ASN A 141 -3.15 8.45 3.96
N ASP A 142 -3.74 7.26 4.04
CA ASP A 142 -5.16 7.12 4.33
C ASP A 142 -5.35 6.31 5.61
N TRP A 143 -6.51 6.44 6.25
CA TRP A 143 -6.79 5.88 7.58
C TRP A 143 -8.03 5.01 7.61
N PHE A 144 -8.06 3.99 8.46
CA PHE A 144 -9.25 3.18 8.69
C PHE A 144 -9.51 3.04 10.19
N ILE A 145 -10.77 2.84 10.54
CA ILE A 145 -11.15 2.48 11.90
C ILE A 145 -11.08 0.97 12.00
N ASP A 146 -10.24 0.47 12.89
CA ASP A 146 -10.12 -0.97 13.13
C ASP A 146 -11.36 -1.46 13.88
N PRO A 147 -12.12 -2.44 13.34
CA PRO A 147 -13.33 -2.93 13.99
C PRO A 147 -13.08 -3.68 15.30
N LEU A 148 -11.84 -4.09 15.61
CA LEU A 148 -11.53 -4.83 16.84
C LEU A 148 -11.44 -3.92 18.06
N ASP A 149 -10.85 -2.73 17.91
CA ASP A 149 -10.61 -1.78 19.01
C ASP A 149 -11.29 -0.41 18.80
N ASN A 150 -11.92 -0.18 17.65
CA ASN A 150 -12.56 1.07 17.25
C ASN A 150 -11.59 2.27 17.24
N VAL A 151 -10.29 2.03 17.00
CA VAL A 151 -9.25 3.07 16.91
C VAL A 151 -8.91 3.34 15.44
N GLU A 152 -8.68 4.61 15.11
CA GLU A 152 -8.19 5.01 13.80
C GLU A 152 -6.71 4.66 13.63
N LYS A 153 -6.40 3.91 12.57
CA LYS A 153 -5.05 3.44 12.21
C LYS A 153 -4.73 3.81 10.76
N PRO A 154 -3.47 4.08 10.41
CA PRO A 154 -3.09 4.30 9.03
C PRO A 154 -3.21 2.99 8.23
N MET A 155 -3.64 3.07 6.98
CA MET A 155 -3.76 1.90 6.09
C MET A 155 -2.40 1.29 5.75
N ILE A 156 -1.38 2.14 5.60
CA ILE A 156 0.02 1.75 5.45
C ILE A 156 0.78 2.33 6.66
N PRO A 157 1.56 1.54 7.40
CA PRO A 157 2.36 2.05 8.51
C PRO A 157 3.28 3.20 8.08
N ASP A 158 3.25 4.31 8.83
CA ASP A 158 4.07 5.48 8.52
C ASP A 158 5.57 5.17 8.69
N GLY A 159 6.37 5.49 7.67
CA GLY A 159 7.75 5.03 7.53
C GLY A 159 7.92 3.87 6.54
N ALA A 160 6.84 3.34 5.97
CA ALA A 160 6.93 2.33 4.92
C ALA A 160 7.10 2.92 3.51
N VAL A 161 7.75 2.15 2.64
CA VAL A 161 7.83 2.33 1.18
C VAL A 161 7.38 1.02 0.54
N ILE A 162 6.43 1.09 -0.39
CA ILE A 162 5.97 -0.06 -1.16
C ILE A 162 6.47 0.09 -2.59
N MET A 163 7.07 -0.97 -3.12
CA MET A 163 7.53 -1.08 -4.50
C MET A 163 6.69 -2.13 -5.21
N SER A 164 6.10 -1.77 -6.35
CA SER A 164 5.20 -2.65 -7.11
C SER A 164 5.18 -2.26 -8.59
N GLY A 165 4.48 -3.04 -9.41
CA GLY A 165 4.16 -2.70 -10.79
C GLY A 165 2.92 -3.45 -11.29
N ALA A 166 2.60 -3.29 -12.58
CA ALA A 166 1.44 -3.94 -13.21
C ALA A 166 1.47 -5.48 -13.11
N ASP A 167 2.67 -6.05 -13.04
CA ASP A 167 2.89 -7.50 -12.94
C ASP A 167 2.42 -8.13 -11.61
N LEU A 168 2.06 -7.33 -10.59
CA LEU A 168 1.43 -7.85 -9.37
C LEU A 168 0.13 -8.61 -9.66
N MET A 169 -0.60 -8.19 -10.72
CA MET A 169 -1.83 -8.81 -11.19
C MET A 169 -2.85 -9.05 -10.07
N GLY A 170 -3.08 -8.04 -9.23
CA GLY A 170 -3.99 -8.13 -8.08
C GLY A 170 -5.42 -8.50 -8.49
N THR A 171 -5.99 -9.50 -7.83
CA THR A 171 -7.35 -10.00 -8.07
C THR A 171 -8.26 -9.69 -6.89
N ARG A 172 -9.47 -9.18 -7.15
CA ARG A 172 -10.53 -9.06 -6.15
C ARG A 172 -11.46 -10.25 -6.30
N ALA A 173 -11.36 -11.21 -5.39
CA ALA A 173 -12.23 -12.38 -5.34
C ALA A 173 -13.44 -12.08 -4.46
N PHE A 174 -14.61 -12.57 -4.87
CA PHE A 174 -15.84 -12.47 -4.09
C PHE A 174 -16.42 -13.88 -3.95
N GLY A 175 -16.49 -14.34 -2.70
CA GLY A 175 -17.09 -15.62 -2.37
C GLY A 175 -18.61 -15.61 -2.53
N VAL A 176 -19.18 -16.80 -2.47
CA VAL A 176 -20.63 -17.01 -2.46
C VAL A 176 -21.27 -16.29 -1.26
N ILE A 177 -22.43 -15.68 -1.51
CA ILE A 177 -23.28 -15.11 -0.45
C ILE A 177 -24.22 -16.20 0.07
N LEU A 178 -24.12 -16.51 1.36
CA LEU A 178 -24.96 -17.53 2.03
C LEU A 178 -26.37 -16.99 2.37
N ASP A 179 -27.08 -16.43 1.40
CA ASP A 179 -28.48 -15.99 1.53
C ASP A 179 -29.28 -16.45 0.29
N PRO A 180 -30.39 -17.20 0.46
CA PRO A 180 -31.24 -17.66 -0.63
C PRO A 180 -31.76 -16.53 -1.54
N ALA A 181 -31.93 -15.31 -1.01
CA ALA A 181 -32.41 -14.16 -1.78
C ALA A 181 -31.46 -13.78 -2.93
N PHE A 182 -30.20 -14.20 -2.85
CA PHE A 182 -29.19 -14.00 -3.89
C PHE A 182 -28.82 -15.31 -4.59
N ASN A 183 -29.65 -16.34 -4.46
CA ASN A 183 -29.48 -17.66 -5.10
C ASN A 183 -28.10 -18.30 -4.86
N TYR A 184 -27.47 -18.01 -3.71
CA TYR A 184 -26.13 -18.45 -3.38
C TYR A 184 -25.07 -18.08 -4.45
N GLY A 185 -25.22 -16.93 -5.10
CA GLY A 185 -24.28 -16.43 -6.10
C GLY A 185 -23.06 -15.72 -5.50
N PRO A 186 -21.93 -15.67 -6.23
CA PRO A 186 -20.76 -14.87 -5.87
C PRO A 186 -20.97 -13.40 -6.27
N LEU A 187 -21.55 -12.61 -5.38
CA LEU A 187 -21.83 -11.18 -5.64
C LEU A 187 -20.84 -10.28 -4.90
N ALA A 188 -20.36 -9.25 -5.59
CA ALA A 188 -19.54 -8.21 -4.97
C ALA A 188 -20.32 -7.39 -3.94
N TYR A 189 -21.61 -7.14 -4.23
CA TYR A 189 -22.54 -6.41 -3.39
C TYR A 189 -23.89 -7.11 -3.43
N ALA A 190 -24.39 -7.51 -2.27
CA ALA A 190 -25.68 -8.17 -2.11
C ALA A 190 -26.57 -7.34 -1.16
N PRO A 191 -27.21 -6.26 -1.67
CA PRO A 191 -28.10 -5.42 -0.89
C PRO A 191 -29.47 -6.06 -0.72
N LYS A 192 -29.97 -6.10 0.51
CA LYS A 192 -31.31 -6.58 0.87
C LYS A 192 -31.99 -5.57 1.78
N SER A 193 -33.30 -5.42 1.64
CA SER A 193 -34.09 -4.62 2.56
C SER A 193 -35.44 -5.26 2.83
N TRP A 194 -35.92 -5.19 4.07
CA TRP A 194 -37.19 -5.78 4.50
C TRP A 194 -37.77 -4.97 5.66
N VAL A 195 -39.08 -5.09 5.87
CA VAL A 195 -39.78 -4.49 7.01
C VAL A 195 -39.89 -5.53 8.11
N LYS A 196 -39.55 -5.14 9.33
CA LYS A 196 -39.89 -5.86 10.56
C LYS A 196 -41.10 -5.15 11.15
N GLU A 197 -42.22 -5.85 11.32
CA GLU A 197 -43.51 -5.20 11.65
C GLU A 197 -43.66 -4.84 13.13
N ASP A 198 -42.93 -5.49 14.03
CA ASP A 198 -43.10 -5.31 15.48
C ASP A 198 -41.75 -5.14 16.22
N PRO A 199 -41.37 -3.89 16.59
CA PRO A 199 -41.91 -2.62 16.12
C PRO A 199 -41.60 -2.38 14.63
N ALA A 200 -42.45 -1.61 13.94
CA ALA A 200 -42.32 -1.30 12.51
C ALA A 200 -40.99 -0.60 12.20
N GLN A 201 -40.06 -1.32 11.58
CA GLN A 201 -38.73 -0.83 11.19
C GLN A 201 -38.34 -1.36 9.81
N ARG A 202 -37.81 -0.49 8.94
CA ARG A 202 -37.19 -0.91 7.68
C ARG A 202 -35.71 -1.20 7.93
N LEU A 203 -35.30 -2.44 7.72
CA LEU A 203 -33.91 -2.86 7.80
C LEU A 203 -33.28 -2.88 6.41
N ILE A 204 -32.00 -2.53 6.36
CA ILE A 204 -31.16 -2.63 5.16
C ILE A 204 -29.90 -3.41 5.57
N LEU A 205 -29.55 -4.41 4.78
CA LEU A 205 -28.36 -5.23 4.95
C LEU A 205 -27.58 -5.24 3.64
N MET A 206 -26.27 -5.08 3.74
CA MET A 206 -25.35 -5.25 2.63
C MET A 206 -24.39 -6.39 2.95
N GLN A 207 -24.48 -7.48 2.19
CA GLN A 207 -23.58 -8.62 2.32
C GLN A 207 -22.52 -8.60 1.22
N SER A 208 -21.32 -9.07 1.55
CA SER A 208 -20.21 -9.28 0.62
C SER A 208 -19.17 -10.18 1.28
N SER A 209 -18.55 -11.07 0.51
CA SER A 209 -17.50 -11.98 0.97
C SER A 209 -16.18 -11.73 0.21
N PRO A 210 -15.55 -10.54 0.34
CA PRO A 210 -14.39 -10.18 -0.46
C PRO A 210 -13.08 -10.79 0.08
N LEU A 211 -12.14 -11.08 -0.83
CA LEU A 211 -10.72 -11.27 -0.54
C LEU A 211 -9.89 -10.61 -1.65
N VAL A 212 -8.88 -9.83 -1.28
CA VAL A 212 -7.92 -9.26 -2.25
C VAL A 212 -6.69 -10.15 -2.29
N ILE A 213 -6.33 -10.61 -3.48
CA ILE A 213 -5.28 -11.61 -3.71
C ILE A 213 -4.21 -10.99 -4.61
N PRO A 214 -2.96 -10.82 -4.13
CA PRO A 214 -1.84 -10.48 -5.00
C PRO A 214 -1.43 -11.74 -5.77
N SER A 215 -1.88 -11.90 -7.02
CA SER A 215 -1.67 -13.13 -7.79
C SER A 215 -0.18 -13.45 -7.98
N ARG A 216 0.67 -12.43 -8.08
CA ARG A 216 2.13 -12.56 -8.05
C ARG A 216 2.68 -11.78 -6.86
N VAL A 217 2.57 -12.36 -5.65
CA VAL A 217 2.94 -11.67 -4.41
C VAL A 217 4.38 -11.15 -4.38
N ASN A 218 5.33 -11.86 -5.02
CA ASN A 218 6.72 -11.42 -5.11
C ASN A 218 6.90 -10.21 -6.03
N ALA A 219 5.95 -9.89 -6.90
CA ALA A 219 5.93 -8.62 -7.62
C ALA A 219 5.41 -7.46 -6.74
N SER A 220 5.67 -7.53 -5.43
CA SER A 220 5.53 -6.46 -4.45
C SER A 220 6.67 -6.56 -3.44
N LEU A 221 7.17 -5.41 -2.97
CA LEU A 221 8.13 -5.31 -1.88
C LEU A 221 7.65 -4.21 -0.93
N CYS A 222 7.86 -4.43 0.37
CA CYS A 222 7.61 -3.41 1.39
C CYS A 222 8.85 -3.24 2.26
N ALA A 223 9.33 -2.00 2.39
CA ALA A 223 10.44 -1.64 3.25
C ALA A 223 9.98 -0.66 4.33
N THR A 224 10.26 -0.95 5.59
CA THR A 224 10.11 -0.01 6.71
C THR A 224 11.44 0.70 6.90
N VAL A 225 11.49 1.99 6.59
CA VAL A 225 12.75 2.73 6.38
C VAL A 225 13.06 3.76 7.48
N VAL A 226 12.10 4.06 8.36
CA VAL A 226 12.21 5.07 9.43
C VAL A 226 11.83 4.49 10.79
#